data_AF-V2ZG33-F1
#
_entry.id   AF-V2ZG33-F1
#
_cell.length_a   1.000
_cell.length_b   1.000
_cell.length_c   1.000
_cell.angle_alpha   90.00
_cell.angle_beta   90.00
_cell.angle_gamma   90.00
#
_symmetry.space_group_name_H-M   'P 1'
#
loop_
_entity.id
_entity.type
_entity.pdbx_description
1 polymer ?
#
loop_
_entity_poly.entity_id
_entity_poly.type
_entity_poly.pdbx_seq_one_letter_code
_entity_poly.pdbx_strand_id
1 'polypeptide(L)'
;MIRFHDTVEKKDNSELLSSTAFQDIKPTGSMSNEEALSFLDGLFSVDSESWDTSSIDEGSLLAEIFGRFEDEFDFDFELDDVIQAVLDRFEASKWEKLTESERIDAISELVAVIGEKLGIVEDPEIQFYDGCDGSCGAFLPCENKIEINRNTLDDPQEVVDTVAHEMRHAYQHQRAELQETWQDTLYKLNFENYISPISLADGKYLFFTDYQDQLVEAEARAFANIFTNKEAA
;
A
#
# COMPACT_ATOMS: atom_id res chain seq x y z
N MET A 1 8.19 7.13 3.98
CA MET A 1 8.45 5.73 4.43
C MET A 1 7.47 5.35 5.56
N ILE A 2 6.25 4.97 5.19
CA ILE A 2 5.12 4.75 6.11
C ILE A 2 5.42 3.61 7.10
N ARG A 3 5.19 3.84 8.41
CA ARG A 3 5.21 2.78 9.45
C ARG A 3 3.91 2.78 10.25
N PHE A 4 3.32 1.60 10.34
CA PHE A 4 2.04 1.32 11.00
C PHE A 4 2.16 1.20 12.53
N HIS A 5 1.10 1.56 13.25
CA HIS A 5 1.02 1.57 14.73
C HIS A 5 0.94 0.15 15.32
N ASP A 6 1.83 -0.15 16.28
CA ASP A 6 1.82 -1.36 17.09
C ASP A 6 0.69 -1.33 18.14
N THR A 7 -0.23 -2.30 18.09
CA THR A 7 -1.04 -2.69 19.26
C THR A 7 -0.76 -4.14 19.61
N VAL A 8 0.25 -4.37 20.45
CA VAL A 8 0.42 -5.65 21.13
C VAL A 8 0.52 -5.42 22.62
N GLU A 9 -0.57 -5.74 23.33
CA GLU A 9 -0.59 -5.89 24.77
C GLU A 9 0.54 -6.82 25.21
N LYS A 10 1.40 -6.34 26.11
CA LYS A 10 2.42 -7.14 26.78
C LYS A 10 1.75 -8.27 27.57
N LYS A 11 1.80 -9.49 27.04
CA LYS A 11 1.67 -10.70 27.84
C LYS A 11 3.06 -11.19 28.28
N ASP A 12 3.11 -11.50 29.57
CA ASP A 12 4.27 -11.85 30.37
C ASP A 12 5.05 -13.02 29.77
N ASN A 13 6.35 -12.81 29.54
CA ASN A 13 7.22 -13.72 28.78
C ASN A 13 7.97 -14.70 29.71
N SER A 14 7.30 -15.22 30.74
CA SER A 14 7.96 -15.94 31.84
C SER A 14 7.86 -17.48 31.80
N GLU A 15 7.37 -18.10 30.72
CA GLU A 15 7.27 -19.57 30.65
C GLU A 15 7.75 -20.22 29.34
N LEU A 16 8.74 -19.64 28.64
CA LEU A 16 9.33 -20.30 27.47
C LEU A 16 10.86 -20.37 27.53
N LEU A 17 11.38 -20.92 28.63
CA LEU A 17 12.75 -21.45 28.68
C LEU A 17 12.76 -22.80 29.38
N SER A 18 12.23 -23.83 28.71
CA SER A 18 12.68 -25.21 28.96
C SER A 18 13.66 -25.56 27.84
N SER A 19 14.93 -25.66 28.19
CA SER A 19 16.06 -25.96 27.32
C SER A 19 16.13 -27.45 26.94
N THR A 20 15.02 -28.02 26.49
CA THR A 20 14.95 -29.44 26.11
C THR A 20 14.27 -29.61 24.76
N ALA A 21 15.08 -30.07 23.80
CA ALA A 21 14.72 -30.69 22.53
C ALA A 21 14.08 -29.79 21.46
N PHE A 22 14.90 -28.93 20.84
CA PHE A 22 14.75 -28.79 19.39
C PHE A 22 15.28 -30.09 18.77
N GLN A 23 14.36 -31.02 18.45
CA GLN A 23 14.72 -32.10 17.54
C GLN A 23 14.92 -31.48 16.18
N ASP A 24 16.15 -31.54 15.66
CA ASP A 24 16.42 -31.37 14.25
C ASP A 24 15.40 -32.21 13.48
N ILE A 25 14.53 -31.59 12.69
CA ILE A 25 13.68 -32.30 11.72
C ILE A 25 14.59 -32.69 10.56
N LYS A 26 15.47 -33.65 10.80
CA LYS A 26 16.11 -34.40 9.73
C LYS A 26 15.20 -35.58 9.41
N PRO A 27 14.86 -35.82 8.12
CA PRO A 27 14.07 -36.97 7.75
C PRO A 27 14.78 -38.22 8.26
N THR A 28 14.13 -38.96 9.16
CA THR A 28 14.70 -40.16 9.81
C THR A 28 14.52 -41.42 8.97
N GLY A 29 14.01 -41.30 7.75
CA GLY A 29 13.99 -42.35 6.74
C GLY A 29 14.91 -41.97 5.58
N SER A 30 15.66 -42.94 5.06
CA SER A 30 16.39 -42.82 3.80
C SER A 30 15.39 -42.70 2.64
N MET A 31 14.76 -41.54 2.50
CA MET A 31 13.94 -41.20 1.35
C MET A 31 14.88 -40.65 0.27
N SER A 32 14.83 -41.20 -0.94
CA SER A 32 15.61 -40.65 -2.04
C SER A 32 15.05 -39.28 -2.45
N ASN A 33 15.85 -38.47 -3.16
CA ASN A 33 15.36 -37.20 -3.68
C ASN A 33 14.17 -37.39 -4.61
N GLU A 34 14.12 -38.48 -5.39
CA GLU A 34 12.97 -38.80 -6.24
C GLU A 34 11.72 -39.12 -5.42
N GLU A 35 11.87 -39.82 -4.29
CA GLU A 35 10.75 -40.15 -3.41
C GLU A 35 10.22 -38.91 -2.68
N ALA A 36 11.11 -37.98 -2.28
CA ALA A 36 10.73 -36.71 -1.69
C ALA A 36 10.00 -35.81 -2.70
N LEU A 37 10.49 -35.75 -3.94
CA LEU A 37 9.84 -35.02 -5.03
C LEU A 37 8.48 -35.62 -5.37
N SER A 38 8.37 -36.95 -5.47
CA SER A 38 7.09 -37.62 -5.72
C SER A 38 6.09 -37.45 -4.57
N PHE A 39 6.57 -37.39 -3.32
CA PHE A 39 5.72 -37.11 -2.17
C PHE A 39 5.19 -35.68 -2.22
N LEU A 40 6.04 -34.69 -2.50
CA LEU A 40 5.64 -33.29 -2.65
C LEU A 40 4.68 -33.13 -3.84
N ASP A 41 5.00 -33.73 -4.98
CA ASP A 41 4.15 -33.73 -6.18
C ASP A 41 2.77 -34.33 -5.86
N GLY A 42 2.71 -35.44 -5.12
CA GLY A 42 1.46 -36.03 -4.66
C GLY A 42 0.71 -35.23 -3.59
N LEU A 43 1.41 -34.44 -2.77
CA LEU A 43 0.82 -33.59 -1.73
C LEU A 43 0.17 -32.33 -2.34
N PHE A 44 0.72 -31.82 -3.43
CA PHE A 44 0.21 -30.66 -4.17
C PHE A 44 -0.57 -31.04 -5.44
N SER A 45 -0.64 -32.32 -5.79
CA SER A 45 -1.56 -32.83 -6.82
C SER A 45 -2.97 -32.86 -6.25
N VAL A 46 -3.68 -31.74 -6.37
CA VAL A 46 -5.10 -31.66 -6.02
C VAL A 46 -5.92 -32.40 -7.07
N ASP A 47 -6.72 -33.38 -6.64
CA ASP A 47 -7.74 -34.00 -7.48
C ASP A 47 -8.76 -32.93 -7.91
N SER A 48 -8.78 -32.65 -9.22
CA SER A 48 -9.54 -31.60 -9.90
C SER A 48 -11.09 -31.75 -9.85
N GLU A 49 -11.64 -32.62 -9.00
CA GLU A 49 -13.08 -32.94 -9.02
C GLU A 49 -13.78 -32.66 -7.69
N SER A 50 -13.60 -31.46 -7.14
CA SER A 50 -14.72 -30.73 -6.53
C SER A 50 -14.31 -29.29 -6.31
N TRP A 51 -14.67 -28.40 -7.25
CA TRP A 51 -15.24 -27.06 -7.07
C TRP A 51 -15.39 -26.44 -8.46
N ASP A 52 -16.63 -26.26 -8.88
CA ASP A 52 -17.02 -25.62 -10.13
C ASP A 52 -16.84 -24.11 -9.99
N THR A 53 -15.59 -23.66 -10.15
CA THR A 53 -15.23 -22.27 -10.46
C THR A 53 -14.27 -22.34 -11.63
N SER A 54 -14.74 -21.90 -12.78
CA SER A 54 -14.03 -21.89 -14.06
C SER A 54 -12.65 -21.25 -13.97
N SER A 55 -11.65 -22.09 -13.71
CA SER A 55 -10.28 -22.08 -14.25
C SER A 55 -9.66 -20.72 -14.58
N ILE A 56 -9.59 -19.82 -13.61
CA ILE A 56 -8.52 -18.84 -13.62
C ILE A 56 -7.38 -19.47 -12.86
N ASP A 57 -6.24 -19.69 -13.54
CA ASP A 57 -5.02 -20.15 -12.88
C ASP A 57 -4.64 -19.09 -11.84
N GLU A 58 -4.75 -19.43 -10.55
CA GLU A 58 -4.41 -18.53 -9.44
C GLU A 58 -2.98 -18.00 -9.59
N GLY A 59 -2.07 -18.81 -10.14
CA GLY A 59 -0.69 -18.39 -10.46
C GLY A 59 -0.63 -17.30 -11.53
N SER A 60 -1.52 -17.33 -12.51
CA SER A 60 -1.65 -16.27 -13.54
C SER A 60 -2.18 -14.97 -12.95
N LEU A 61 -3.11 -15.03 -11.99
CA LEU A 61 -3.67 -13.84 -11.34
C LEU A 61 -2.67 -13.16 -10.40
N LEU A 62 -1.89 -13.93 -9.65
CA LEU A 62 -0.87 -13.36 -8.76
C LEU A 62 0.23 -12.66 -9.57
N ALA A 63 0.54 -13.15 -10.77
CA ALA A 63 1.46 -12.48 -11.69
C ALA A 63 0.89 -11.14 -12.23
N GLU A 64 -0.42 -10.93 -12.18
CA GLU A 64 -1.04 -9.65 -12.54
C GLU A 64 -0.91 -8.60 -11.44
N ILE A 65 -0.91 -9.02 -10.16
CA ILE A 65 -0.87 -8.08 -9.02
C ILE A 65 0.53 -7.86 -8.42
N PHE A 66 1.54 -8.66 -8.76
CA PHE A 66 2.91 -8.50 -8.26
C PHE A 66 3.91 -8.25 -9.40
N GLY A 67 5.05 -7.64 -9.05
CA GLY A 67 6.13 -7.33 -10.00
C GLY A 67 5.80 -6.16 -10.91
N ARG A 68 5.06 -5.16 -10.39
CA ARG A 68 4.59 -3.97 -11.10
C ARG A 68 5.51 -2.77 -10.85
N PHE A 69 5.73 -1.98 -11.87
CA PHE A 69 6.57 -0.78 -11.84
C PHE A 69 5.79 0.48 -12.24
N GLU A 70 6.23 1.62 -11.73
CA GLU A 70 5.52 2.90 -11.88
C GLU A 70 5.36 3.34 -13.35
N ASP A 71 6.29 2.95 -14.23
CA ASP A 71 6.28 3.29 -15.65
C ASP A 71 5.29 2.47 -16.50
N GLU A 72 4.64 1.47 -15.91
CA GLU A 72 3.57 0.70 -16.55
C GLU A 72 2.22 1.43 -16.57
N PHE A 73 2.07 2.47 -15.74
CA PHE A 73 0.79 3.15 -15.52
C PHE A 73 0.70 4.47 -16.29
N ASP A 74 -0.42 4.65 -16.96
CA ASP A 74 -0.81 5.89 -17.62
C ASP A 74 -2.19 6.30 -17.14
N PHE A 75 -2.37 7.60 -16.88
CA PHE A 75 -3.57 8.13 -16.25
C PHE A 75 -4.18 9.21 -17.15
N ASP A 76 -5.48 9.08 -17.42
CA ASP A 76 -6.29 10.17 -17.96
C ASP A 76 -6.61 11.16 -16.83
N PHE A 77 -5.57 11.79 -16.26
CA PHE A 77 -5.66 12.72 -15.15
C PHE A 77 -4.83 13.97 -15.44
N GLU A 78 -5.52 15.07 -15.72
CA GLU A 78 -4.91 16.33 -16.09
C GLU A 78 -4.77 17.28 -14.90
N LEU A 79 -3.58 17.87 -14.75
CA LEU A 79 -3.32 18.94 -13.79
C LEU A 79 -3.81 20.30 -14.33
N ASP A 80 -5.13 20.43 -14.42
CA ASP A 80 -5.79 21.65 -14.89
C ASP A 80 -5.64 22.86 -13.96
N ASP A 81 -6.18 24.00 -14.39
CA ASP A 81 -6.07 25.27 -13.66
C ASP A 81 -6.62 25.20 -12.21
N VAL A 82 -7.61 24.34 -11.95
CA VAL A 82 -8.22 24.20 -10.62
C VAL A 82 -7.21 23.57 -9.66
N ILE A 83 -6.65 22.42 -10.04
CA ILE A 83 -5.70 21.73 -9.17
C ILE A 83 -4.35 22.45 -9.11
N GLN A 84 -3.91 23.10 -10.19
CA GLN A 84 -2.72 23.95 -10.17
C GLN A 84 -2.87 25.13 -9.19
N ALA A 85 -4.05 25.75 -9.11
CA ALA A 85 -4.30 26.84 -8.16
C ALA A 85 -4.18 26.37 -6.69
N VAL A 86 -4.54 25.11 -6.40
CA VAL A 86 -4.37 24.51 -5.07
C VAL A 86 -2.90 24.17 -4.83
N LEU A 87 -2.24 23.51 -5.78
CA LEU A 87 -0.81 23.16 -5.73
C LEU A 87 0.10 24.39 -5.58
N ASP A 88 -0.34 25.53 -6.10
CA ASP A 88 0.32 26.82 -5.92
C ASP A 88 0.56 27.18 -4.45
N ARG A 89 -0.26 26.69 -3.50
CA ARG A 89 -0.08 26.91 -2.06
C ARG A 89 1.06 26.07 -1.47
N PHE A 90 1.40 24.96 -2.12
CA PHE A 90 2.44 24.00 -1.72
C PHE A 90 3.83 24.37 -2.28
N GLU A 91 3.97 25.50 -2.98
CA GLU A 91 5.29 26.05 -3.27
C GLU A 91 6.00 26.44 -1.96
N ALA A 92 7.24 25.96 -1.76
CA ALA A 92 7.99 26.15 -0.51
C ALA A 92 7.95 27.59 0.02
N SER A 93 8.11 28.59 -0.86
CA SER A 93 8.12 30.01 -0.48
C SER A 93 6.78 30.59 -0.01
N LYS A 94 5.66 29.95 -0.37
CA LYS A 94 4.30 30.29 0.10
C LYS A 94 3.97 29.45 1.32
N TRP A 95 4.26 28.15 1.28
CA TRP A 95 4.01 27.19 2.35
C TRP A 95 4.64 27.58 3.70
N GLU A 96 5.89 28.05 3.69
CA GLU A 96 6.59 28.53 4.89
C GLU A 96 5.88 29.70 5.59
N LYS A 97 5.08 30.48 4.85
CA LYS A 97 4.36 31.64 5.39
C LYS A 97 2.98 31.28 5.94
N LEU A 98 2.48 30.08 5.61
CA LEU A 98 1.20 29.59 6.10
C LEU A 98 1.31 29.18 7.56
N THR A 99 0.30 29.52 8.33
CA THR A 99 0.06 28.95 9.64
C THR A 99 -0.33 27.47 9.52
N GLU A 100 -0.22 26.72 10.61
CA GLU A 100 -0.62 25.30 10.63
C GLU A 100 -2.09 25.10 10.20
N SER A 101 -3.00 25.98 10.63
CA SER A 101 -4.41 25.94 10.19
C SER A 101 -4.53 26.14 8.68
N GLU A 102 -3.81 27.10 8.10
CA GLU A 102 -3.84 27.35 6.65
C GLU A 102 -3.20 26.23 5.84
N ARG A 103 -2.23 25.50 6.42
CA ARG A 103 -1.66 24.28 5.83
C ARG A 103 -2.69 23.15 5.81
N ILE A 104 -3.40 22.94 6.92
CA ILE A 104 -4.48 21.95 7.02
C ILE A 104 -5.59 22.25 6.02
N ASP A 105 -5.98 23.52 5.89
CA ASP A 105 -6.99 23.95 4.91
C ASP A 105 -6.52 23.69 3.46
N ALA A 106 -5.23 23.93 3.15
CA ALA A 106 -4.67 23.64 1.84
C ALA A 106 -4.68 22.14 1.51
N ILE A 107 -4.37 21.29 2.49
CA ILE A 107 -4.40 19.82 2.36
C ILE A 107 -5.83 19.34 2.13
N SER A 108 -6.79 19.89 2.87
CA SER A 108 -8.21 19.56 2.73
C SER A 108 -8.75 19.94 1.35
N GLU A 109 -8.33 21.10 0.83
CA GLU A 109 -8.67 21.54 -0.52
C GLU A 109 -8.04 20.62 -1.59
N LEU A 110 -6.81 20.17 -1.40
CA LEU A 110 -6.14 19.23 -2.31
C LEU A 110 -6.87 17.87 -2.35
N VAL A 111 -7.23 17.33 -1.19
CA VAL A 111 -8.02 16.08 -1.08
C VAL A 111 -9.34 16.22 -1.83
N ALA A 112 -10.08 17.30 -1.61
CA ALA A 112 -11.37 17.50 -2.27
C ALA A 112 -11.23 17.58 -3.80
N VAL A 113 -10.24 18.31 -4.32
CA VAL A 113 -10.04 18.45 -5.77
C VAL A 113 -9.60 17.14 -6.42
N ILE A 114 -8.70 16.38 -5.77
CA ILE A 114 -8.30 15.05 -6.26
C ILE A 114 -9.48 14.09 -6.24
N GLY A 115 -10.26 14.09 -5.15
CA GLY A 115 -11.43 13.22 -4.97
C GLY A 115 -12.49 13.44 -6.04
N GLU A 116 -12.85 14.71 -6.29
CA GLU A 116 -13.78 15.09 -7.36
C GLU A 116 -13.31 14.60 -8.73
N LYS A 117 -12.02 14.78 -9.04
CA LYS A 117 -11.43 14.38 -10.33
C LYS A 117 -11.34 12.86 -10.50
N LEU A 118 -11.04 12.12 -9.43
CA LEU A 118 -11.02 10.66 -9.44
C LEU A 118 -12.44 10.05 -9.44
N GLY A 119 -13.47 10.85 -9.16
CA GLY A 119 -14.84 10.35 -9.01
C GLY A 119 -15.03 9.53 -7.73
N ILE A 120 -14.33 9.89 -6.66
CA ILE A 120 -14.56 9.34 -5.32
C ILE A 120 -15.92 9.87 -4.83
N VAL A 121 -16.79 8.96 -4.39
CA VAL A 121 -18.17 9.26 -4.00
C VAL A 121 -18.23 9.85 -2.59
N GLU A 122 -17.41 9.33 -1.69
CA GLU A 122 -17.28 9.78 -0.31
C GLU A 122 -15.80 10.08 -0.03
N ASP A 123 -15.45 11.36 -0.05
CA ASP A 123 -14.07 11.79 0.20
C ASP A 123 -13.61 11.38 1.60
N PRO A 124 -12.38 10.88 1.74
CA PRO A 124 -11.88 10.44 3.04
C PRO A 124 -11.64 11.62 3.99
N GLU A 125 -11.92 11.41 5.28
CA GLU A 125 -11.63 12.40 6.31
C GLU A 125 -10.13 12.48 6.58
N ILE A 126 -9.59 13.69 6.73
CA ILE A 126 -8.17 13.88 7.07
C ILE A 126 -7.97 13.83 8.59
N GLN A 127 -7.03 13.00 9.02
CA GLN A 127 -6.60 12.89 10.41
C GLN A 127 -5.09 13.14 10.51
N PHE A 128 -4.69 14.01 11.43
CA PHE A 128 -3.27 14.29 11.66
C PHE A 128 -2.78 13.59 12.93
N TYR A 129 -1.61 12.96 12.86
CA TYR A 129 -0.97 12.27 13.99
C TYR A 129 0.51 12.66 14.14
N ASP A 130 1.07 12.45 15.33
CA ASP A 130 2.49 12.67 15.60
C ASP A 130 3.25 11.34 15.46
N GLY A 131 3.78 11.08 14.27
CA GLY A 131 4.52 9.86 13.94
C GLY A 131 6.04 9.98 14.18
N CYS A 132 6.75 8.87 14.05
CA CYS A 132 8.21 8.88 14.03
C CYS A 132 8.78 9.37 12.68
N ASP A 133 10.05 9.81 12.68
CA ASP A 133 10.78 10.19 11.48
C ASP A 133 10.73 9.05 10.44
N GLY A 134 10.32 9.40 9.23
CA GLY A 134 10.15 8.47 8.12
C GLY A 134 8.70 8.14 7.80
N SER A 135 7.78 8.15 8.77
CA SER A 135 6.35 7.92 8.52
C SER A 135 5.71 9.14 7.84
N CYS A 136 4.94 8.94 6.77
CA CYS A 136 4.38 10.06 5.99
C CYS A 136 2.87 10.17 6.17
N GLY A 137 2.15 9.09 5.87
CA GLY A 137 0.71 9.00 5.99
C GLY A 137 0.23 7.58 5.82
N ALA A 138 -1.08 7.36 5.79
CA ALA A 138 -1.68 6.09 5.39
C ALA A 138 -3.18 6.30 5.11
N PHE A 139 -3.73 5.59 4.13
CA PHE A 139 -5.16 5.44 3.97
C PHE A 139 -5.69 4.31 4.85
N LEU A 140 -6.73 4.60 5.64
CA LEU A 140 -7.43 3.66 6.51
C LEU A 140 -8.79 3.31 5.90
N PRO A 141 -8.89 2.21 5.13
CA PRO A 141 -10.10 1.89 4.37
C PRO A 141 -11.33 1.64 5.26
N CYS A 142 -11.15 1.03 6.43
CA CYS A 142 -12.25 0.73 7.35
C CYS A 142 -12.94 1.98 7.92
N GLU A 143 -12.23 3.11 7.98
CA GLU A 143 -12.73 4.37 8.53
C GLU A 143 -12.95 5.44 7.46
N ASN A 144 -12.56 5.15 6.22
CA ASN A 144 -12.44 6.12 5.13
C ASN A 144 -11.66 7.37 5.54
N LYS A 145 -10.42 7.17 5.99
CA LYS A 145 -9.56 8.26 6.49
C LYS A 145 -8.20 8.28 5.84
N ILE A 146 -7.66 9.48 5.64
CA ILE A 146 -6.24 9.68 5.33
C ILE A 146 -5.55 10.20 6.58
N GLU A 147 -4.61 9.41 7.09
CA GLU A 147 -3.71 9.85 8.15
C GLU A 147 -2.50 10.57 7.54
N ILE A 148 -2.14 11.74 8.09
CA ILE A 148 -0.97 12.51 7.69
C ILE A 148 -0.12 12.78 8.93
N ASN A 149 1.17 12.47 8.84
CA ASN A 149 2.12 12.74 9.92
C ASN A 149 2.37 14.25 10.00
N ARG A 150 2.11 14.87 11.16
CA ARG A 150 2.38 16.30 11.37
C ARG A 150 3.86 16.65 11.16
N ASN A 151 4.76 15.70 11.39
CA ASN A 151 6.20 15.91 11.25
C ASN A 151 6.65 16.01 9.78
N THR A 152 5.81 15.67 8.79
CA THR A 152 6.13 15.88 7.37
C THR A 152 5.63 17.23 6.85
N LEU A 153 4.89 18.02 7.66
CA LEU A 153 4.33 19.31 7.23
C LEU A 153 5.38 20.39 6.92
N ASP A 154 6.66 20.16 7.19
CA ASP A 154 7.74 21.06 6.79
C ASP A 154 8.20 20.85 5.35
N ASP A 155 7.89 19.70 4.74
CA ASP A 155 8.14 19.42 3.32
C ASP A 155 6.81 19.39 2.55
N PRO A 156 6.42 20.48 1.87
CA PRO A 156 5.16 20.52 1.15
C PRO A 156 5.11 19.57 -0.05
N GLN A 157 6.25 19.18 -0.64
CA GLN A 157 6.25 18.23 -1.74
C GLN A 157 5.96 16.82 -1.23
N GLU A 158 6.54 16.45 -0.10
CA GLU A 158 6.22 15.18 0.59
C GLU A 158 4.73 15.11 0.97
N VAL A 159 4.15 16.23 1.42
CA VAL A 159 2.72 16.30 1.73
C VAL A 159 1.86 16.09 0.49
N VAL A 160 2.18 16.74 -0.63
CA VAL A 160 1.46 16.56 -1.90
C VAL A 160 1.56 15.12 -2.38
N ASP A 161 2.76 14.55 -2.37
CA ASP A 161 3.03 13.16 -2.75
C ASP A 161 2.21 12.18 -1.90
N THR A 162 2.27 12.33 -0.58
CA THR A 162 1.50 11.52 0.37
C THR A 162 0.00 11.63 0.09
N VAL A 163 -0.53 12.85 -0.03
CA VAL A 163 -1.97 13.05 -0.30
C VAL A 163 -2.39 12.39 -1.61
N ALA A 164 -1.63 12.59 -2.69
CA ALA A 164 -1.95 11.98 -3.99
C ALA A 164 -1.90 10.46 -3.93
N HIS A 165 -0.88 9.89 -3.26
CA HIS A 165 -0.72 8.47 -3.06
C HIS A 165 -1.91 7.87 -2.28
N GLU A 166 -2.24 8.42 -1.12
CA GLU A 166 -3.33 7.90 -0.27
C GLU A 166 -4.70 8.11 -0.93
N MET A 167 -4.90 9.19 -1.70
CA MET A 167 -6.11 9.39 -2.48
C MET A 167 -6.26 8.36 -3.61
N ARG A 168 -5.14 7.90 -4.20
CA ARG A 168 -5.20 6.79 -5.17
C ARG A 168 -5.62 5.49 -4.48
N HIS A 169 -5.15 5.21 -3.27
CA HIS A 169 -5.64 4.08 -2.48
C HIS A 169 -7.15 4.18 -2.17
N ALA A 170 -7.64 5.36 -1.80
CA ALA A 170 -9.08 5.57 -1.60
C ALA A 170 -9.89 5.24 -2.87
N TYR A 171 -9.45 5.71 -4.03
CA TYR A 171 -10.04 5.35 -5.32
C TYR A 171 -9.98 3.84 -5.59
N GLN A 172 -8.82 3.21 -5.44
CA GLN A 172 -8.64 1.77 -5.68
C GLN A 172 -9.56 0.93 -4.77
N HIS A 173 -9.72 1.31 -3.50
CA HIS A 173 -10.64 0.66 -2.57
C HIS A 173 -12.09 0.80 -3.02
N GLN A 174 -12.53 2.01 -3.39
CA GLN A 174 -13.88 2.23 -3.94
C GLN A 174 -14.11 1.35 -5.18
N ARG A 175 -13.14 1.31 -6.10
CA ARG A 175 -13.22 0.47 -7.30
C ARG A 175 -13.27 -1.02 -6.96
N ALA A 176 -12.45 -1.48 -6.01
CA ALA A 176 -12.42 -2.86 -5.54
C ALA A 176 -13.74 -3.32 -4.90
N GLU A 177 -14.52 -2.41 -4.33
CA GLU A 177 -15.87 -2.73 -3.84
C GLU A 177 -16.88 -2.88 -4.98
N LEU A 178 -16.81 -1.99 -5.98
CA LEU A 178 -17.72 -1.96 -7.13
C LEU A 178 -17.55 -3.17 -8.06
N GLN A 179 -16.31 -3.61 -8.33
CA GLN A 179 -15.99 -4.77 -9.18
C GLN A 179 -16.65 -4.71 -10.59
N GLU A 180 -16.68 -3.53 -11.21
CA GLU A 180 -17.29 -3.34 -12.53
C GLU A 180 -16.33 -3.70 -13.68
N THR A 181 -15.02 -3.60 -13.43
CA THR A 181 -13.97 -3.85 -14.42
C THR A 181 -13.01 -4.97 -13.99
N TRP A 182 -12.19 -5.44 -14.94
CA TRP A 182 -11.09 -6.37 -14.62
C TRP A 182 -10.10 -5.74 -13.63
N GLN A 183 -9.76 -4.47 -13.84
CA GLN A 183 -8.85 -3.72 -12.97
C GLN A 183 -9.39 -3.65 -11.53
N ASP A 184 -10.69 -3.43 -11.36
CA ASP A 184 -11.35 -3.44 -10.05
C ASP A 184 -11.19 -4.79 -9.34
N THR A 185 -11.26 -5.89 -10.11
CA THR A 185 -11.04 -7.25 -9.60
C THR A 185 -9.59 -7.46 -9.16
N LEU A 186 -8.63 -6.93 -9.92
CA LEU A 186 -7.21 -6.98 -9.55
C LEU A 186 -6.91 -6.17 -8.30
N TYR A 187 -7.50 -4.99 -8.11
CA TYR A 187 -7.37 -4.22 -6.86
C TYR A 187 -7.88 -5.03 -5.67
N LYS A 188 -9.08 -5.59 -5.78
CA LYS A 188 -9.65 -6.43 -4.73
C LYS A 188 -8.74 -7.62 -4.39
N LEU A 189 -8.27 -8.33 -5.41
CA LEU A 189 -7.35 -9.46 -5.23
C LEU A 189 -6.05 -9.02 -4.55
N ASN A 190 -5.49 -7.87 -4.95
CA ASN A 190 -4.27 -7.36 -4.34
C ASN A 190 -4.49 -6.99 -2.88
N PHE A 191 -5.61 -6.36 -2.51
CA PHE A 191 -5.93 -6.05 -1.11
C PHE A 191 -6.15 -7.32 -0.27
N GLU A 192 -6.78 -8.36 -0.83
CA GLU A 192 -6.97 -9.65 -0.15
C GLU A 192 -5.64 -10.42 0.04
N ASN A 193 -4.62 -10.11 -0.76
CA ASN A 193 -3.29 -10.74 -0.74
C ASN A 193 -2.16 -9.72 -0.47
N TYR A 194 -2.47 -8.65 0.25
CA TYR A 194 -1.57 -7.51 0.43
C TYR A 194 -0.31 -7.92 1.21
N ILE A 195 0.87 -7.50 0.72
CA ILE A 195 2.14 -7.77 1.39
C ILE A 195 2.56 -6.51 2.16
N SER A 196 2.52 -6.59 3.49
CA SER A 196 3.07 -5.54 4.33
C SER A 196 4.56 -5.78 4.65
N PRO A 197 5.41 -4.75 4.62
CA PRO A 197 6.81 -4.89 4.99
C PRO A 197 6.95 -5.16 6.50
N ILE A 198 7.86 -6.06 6.88
CA ILE A 198 8.09 -6.42 8.28
C ILE A 198 9.35 -5.72 8.77
N SER A 199 9.22 -4.80 9.74
CA SER A 199 10.37 -4.13 10.35
C SER A 199 11.23 -5.10 11.14
N LEU A 200 12.55 -4.99 10.95
CA LEU A 200 13.57 -5.71 11.70
C LEU A 200 14.20 -4.82 12.78
N ALA A 201 14.82 -5.45 13.78
CA ALA A 201 15.46 -4.76 14.91
C ALA A 201 16.66 -3.89 14.50
N ASP A 202 17.25 -4.13 13.33
CA ASP A 202 18.37 -3.36 12.77
C ASP A 202 17.94 -2.19 11.88
N GLY A 203 16.65 -1.88 11.84
CA GLY A 203 16.08 -0.79 11.04
C GLY A 203 15.83 -1.16 9.57
N LYS A 204 16.11 -2.40 9.15
CA LYS A 204 15.74 -2.91 7.82
C LYS A 204 14.33 -3.45 7.80
N TYR A 205 13.88 -3.87 6.60
CA TYR A 205 12.58 -4.48 6.40
C TYR A 205 12.71 -5.78 5.61
N LEU A 206 11.90 -6.78 5.94
CA LEU A 206 11.60 -7.91 5.05
C LEU A 206 10.44 -7.55 4.15
N PHE A 207 10.41 -8.15 2.95
CA PHE A 207 9.34 -7.97 1.95
C PHE A 207 9.13 -6.54 1.48
N PHE A 208 10.11 -5.65 1.68
CA PHE A 208 9.99 -4.26 1.24
C PHE A 208 9.85 -4.13 -0.28
N THR A 209 10.63 -4.90 -1.05
CA THR A 209 10.51 -4.91 -2.51
C THR A 209 9.17 -5.49 -2.96
N ASP A 210 8.73 -6.61 -2.36
CA ASP A 210 7.44 -7.22 -2.71
C ASP A 210 6.26 -6.28 -2.39
N TYR A 211 6.35 -5.55 -1.28
CA TYR A 211 5.42 -4.48 -0.93
C TYR A 211 5.44 -3.35 -1.96
N GLN A 212 6.62 -2.88 -2.39
CA GLN A 212 6.70 -1.81 -3.38
C GLN A 212 6.14 -2.26 -4.73
N ASP A 213 6.46 -3.48 -5.16
CA ASP A 213 6.17 -3.95 -6.52
C ASP A 213 4.77 -4.58 -6.65
N GLN A 214 3.89 -4.39 -5.67
CA GLN A 214 2.49 -4.79 -5.80
C GLN A 214 1.67 -3.73 -6.54
N LEU A 215 0.69 -4.17 -7.33
CA LEU A 215 -0.11 -3.35 -8.24
C LEU A 215 -0.65 -2.08 -7.58
N VAL A 216 -1.30 -2.22 -6.42
CA VAL A 216 -1.95 -1.07 -5.76
C VAL A 216 -0.95 -0.02 -5.30
N GLU A 217 0.25 -0.42 -4.89
CA GLU A 217 1.29 0.49 -4.40
C GLU A 217 2.07 1.13 -5.55
N ALA A 218 2.44 0.33 -6.56
CA ALA A 218 3.14 0.81 -7.74
C ALA A 218 2.28 1.82 -8.52
N GLU A 219 0.99 1.54 -8.68
CA GLU A 219 0.07 2.47 -9.31
C GLU A 219 -0.16 3.73 -8.46
N ALA A 220 -0.28 3.60 -7.13
CA ALA A 220 -0.45 4.76 -6.25
C ALA A 220 0.77 5.70 -6.28
N ARG A 221 1.99 5.16 -6.33
CA ARG A 221 3.21 5.97 -6.54
C ARG A 221 3.27 6.58 -7.93
N ALA A 222 2.93 5.82 -8.97
CA ALA A 222 2.87 6.36 -10.33
C ALA A 222 1.87 7.53 -10.46
N PHE A 223 0.74 7.45 -9.76
CA PHE A 223 -0.23 8.53 -9.70
C PHE A 223 0.32 9.74 -8.94
N ALA A 224 0.94 9.54 -7.78
CA ALA A 224 1.55 10.63 -7.01
C ALA A 224 2.65 11.36 -7.79
N ASN A 225 3.42 10.62 -8.60
CA ASN A 225 4.44 11.17 -9.48
C ASN A 225 3.90 12.21 -10.48
N ILE A 226 2.62 12.19 -10.85
CA ILE A 226 2.01 13.22 -11.72
C ILE A 226 2.15 14.61 -11.08
N PHE A 227 2.07 14.69 -9.74
CA PHE A 227 2.05 15.93 -8.98
C PHE A 227 3.44 16.46 -8.67
N THR A 228 4.42 15.56 -8.56
CA THR A 228 5.80 15.89 -8.17
C THR A 228 6.73 16.00 -9.38
N ASN A 229 6.45 15.29 -10.47
CA ASN A 229 7.14 15.46 -11.75
C ASN A 229 6.62 16.69 -12.48
N LYS A 230 6.96 17.88 -11.97
CA LYS A 230 7.17 19.01 -12.87
C LYS A 230 8.35 18.65 -13.78
N GLU A 231 8.06 18.12 -14.96
CA GLU A 231 8.98 18.33 -16.08
C GLU A 231 9.33 19.82 -16.08
N ALA A 232 10.61 20.12 -15.94
CA ALA A 232 11.14 21.43 -16.16
C ALA A 232 10.83 21.84 -17.62
N ALA A 233 9.68 22.45 -17.84
CA ALA A 233 9.33 23.13 -19.08
C ALA A 233 9.78 24.60 -19.02
#